data_AF-A0A520TYA1-F1
#
_entry.id   AF-A0A520TYA1-F1
#
_cell.length_a   1.000
_cell.length_b   1.000
_cell.length_c   1.000
_cell.angle_alpha   90.00
_cell.angle_beta   90.00
_cell.angle_gamma   90.00
#
_symmetry.space_group_name_H-M   'P 1'
#
loop_
_entity.id
_entity.type
_entity.pdbx_description
1 polymer ?
#
loop_
_entity_poly.entity_id
_entity_poly.type
_entity_poly.pdbx_seq_one_letter_code
_entity_poly.pdbx_strand_id
1 'polypeptide(L)'
;MILKKKLQLLLINLLFASCQSDSSKAFVPESNGNINTLTVVMDKGSWVGDLGKKIKKVLTEPYEGLPFDEPKYDLYHLESSIFTGFARSSRNIIVFNKDTTDQGFRIIKNLWARPQITAIITGEDEAVMSFYFEENKDLLMRSIDENERIEKIRRMSISPNKDKELKERLGIALTFPDAYETVKDTTNFVWIEKQVVKGHLNIIAYTLPLDIDLKKIEERIPKIRDSIGEIFIPGRVPGSYMITERAYLPYYYKTKVNRLDAILTKGTWEVQNDFMAGPYVNYIINDTINKRKIVIEGFSFAPSESKRNYMFELNTIITTMKFAN
;
A
#
# COMPACT_ATOMS: atom_id res chain seq x y z
N MET A 1 26.90 -36.20 -57.82
CA MET A 1 25.42 -36.00 -57.73
C MET A 1 24.86 -36.19 -56.31
N ILE A 2 25.43 -37.10 -55.49
CA ILE A 2 24.97 -37.39 -54.11
C ILE A 2 25.21 -36.22 -53.13
N LEU A 3 26.31 -35.46 -53.28
CA LEU A 3 26.65 -34.35 -52.38
C LEU A 3 25.71 -33.14 -52.53
N LYS A 4 25.27 -32.83 -53.77
CA LYS A 4 24.26 -31.77 -54.04
C LYS A 4 22.90 -32.11 -53.44
N LYS A 5 22.48 -33.39 -53.51
CA LYS A 5 21.23 -33.86 -52.87
C LYS A 5 21.28 -33.78 -51.35
N LYS A 6 22.42 -34.11 -50.72
CA LYS A 6 22.61 -33.96 -49.26
C LYS A 6 22.61 -32.50 -48.82
N LEU A 7 23.19 -31.59 -49.61
CA LEU A 7 23.20 -30.16 -49.32
C LEU A 7 21.81 -29.52 -49.48
N GLN A 8 21.03 -29.93 -50.49
CA GLN A 8 19.63 -29.54 -50.64
C GLN A 8 18.74 -30.05 -49.50
N LEU A 9 18.98 -31.28 -49.02
CA LEU A 9 18.24 -31.84 -47.90
C LEU A 9 18.57 -31.12 -46.57
N LEU A 10 19.81 -30.65 -46.41
CA LEU A 10 20.23 -29.87 -45.24
C LEU A 10 19.63 -28.46 -45.26
N LEU A 11 19.57 -27.81 -46.43
CA LEU A 11 18.96 -26.48 -46.59
C LEU A 11 17.44 -26.50 -46.37
N ILE A 12 16.76 -27.57 -46.77
CA ILE A 12 15.32 -27.77 -46.54
C ILE A 12 15.02 -28.02 -45.05
N ASN A 13 15.88 -28.74 -44.32
CA ASN A 13 15.72 -28.93 -42.87
C ASN A 13 15.97 -27.64 -42.06
N LEU A 14 16.82 -26.72 -42.54
CA LEU A 14 17.02 -25.40 -41.93
C LEU A 14 15.81 -24.46 -42.10
N LEU A 15 14.98 -24.67 -43.13
CA LEU A 15 13.75 -23.89 -43.34
C LEU A 15 12.58 -24.33 -42.44
N PHE A 16 12.63 -25.55 -41.88
CA PHE A 16 11.61 -26.05 -40.94
C PHE A 16 11.97 -25.84 -39.45
N ALA A 17 13.19 -25.38 -39.15
CA ALA A 17 13.63 -25.12 -37.78
C ALA A 17 13.30 -23.71 -37.26
N SER A 18 12.75 -22.82 -38.11
CA SER A 18 12.43 -21.43 -37.75
C SER A 18 10.92 -21.19 -37.60
N CYS A 19 10.24 -22.06 -36.86
CA CYS A 19 8.87 -21.77 -36.42
C CYS A 19 8.61 -22.33 -35.01
N GLN A 20 9.35 -21.79 -34.04
CA GLN A 20 8.81 -21.63 -32.70
C GLN A 20 8.36 -20.18 -32.58
N SER A 21 7.14 -19.90 -33.03
CA SER A 21 6.42 -18.75 -32.52
C SER A 21 6.00 -19.10 -31.10
N ASP A 22 6.82 -18.71 -30.12
CA ASP A 22 6.30 -18.43 -28.79
C ASP A 22 5.11 -17.51 -29.00
N SER A 23 3.92 -17.99 -28.67
CA SER A 23 2.67 -17.23 -28.76
C SER A 23 2.92 -15.84 -28.20
N SER A 24 2.95 -14.82 -29.06
CA SER A 24 3.20 -13.44 -28.67
C SER A 24 2.14 -13.09 -27.64
N LYS A 25 2.49 -13.09 -26.35
CA LYS A 25 1.62 -12.53 -25.32
C LYS A 25 1.32 -11.12 -25.78
N ALA A 26 0.05 -10.84 -26.08
CA ALA A 26 -0.39 -9.53 -26.54
C ALA A 26 0.26 -8.46 -25.65
N PHE A 27 0.90 -7.47 -26.27
CA PHE A 27 1.55 -6.40 -25.54
C PHE A 27 0.48 -5.68 -24.72
N VAL A 28 0.69 -5.64 -23.40
CA VAL A 28 -0.18 -4.92 -22.47
C VAL A 28 0.61 -3.72 -21.96
N PRO A 29 0.16 -2.47 -22.24
CA PRO A 29 0.90 -1.26 -21.87
C PRO A 29 0.98 -1.06 -20.36
N GLU A 30 1.83 -0.12 -19.93
CA GLU A 30 1.85 0.32 -18.54
C GLU A 30 0.54 1.02 -18.17
N SER A 31 0.11 0.79 -16.94
CA SER A 31 -1.03 1.46 -16.33
C SER A 31 -0.73 2.92 -15.99
N ASN A 32 -1.78 3.75 -15.89
CA ASN A 32 -1.66 5.17 -15.60
C ASN A 32 -2.34 5.55 -14.26
N GLY A 33 -2.28 6.84 -13.91
CA GLY A 33 -2.94 7.42 -12.73
C GLY A 33 -2.06 7.53 -11.48
N ASN A 34 -2.50 8.35 -10.53
CA ASN A 34 -1.86 8.50 -9.22
C ASN A 34 -2.10 7.28 -8.34
N ILE A 35 -1.22 7.02 -7.37
CA ILE A 35 -1.42 5.94 -6.38
C ILE A 35 -2.77 6.13 -5.66
N ASN A 36 -3.44 5.03 -5.36
CA ASN A 36 -4.75 4.96 -4.72
C ASN A 36 -5.89 5.60 -5.54
N THR A 37 -5.85 5.52 -6.87
CA THR A 37 -6.98 5.89 -7.74
C THR A 37 -7.81 4.66 -8.11
N LEU A 38 -9.14 4.82 -8.15
CA LEU A 38 -10.08 3.77 -8.50
C LEU A 38 -11.10 4.31 -9.52
N THR A 39 -11.25 3.63 -10.65
CA THR A 39 -12.24 3.95 -11.68
C THR A 39 -13.43 3.00 -11.60
N VAL A 40 -14.64 3.54 -11.44
CA VAL A 40 -15.91 2.80 -11.52
C VAL A 40 -16.54 3.06 -12.88
N VAL A 41 -16.85 1.99 -13.60
CA VAL A 41 -17.48 2.03 -14.92
C VAL A 41 -18.89 1.50 -14.79
N MET A 42 -19.87 2.38 -15.00
CA MET A 42 -21.29 2.03 -15.03
C MET A 42 -22.09 3.15 -15.70
N ASP A 43 -23.32 2.87 -16.07
CA ASP A 43 -24.20 3.88 -16.66
C ASP A 43 -24.52 4.99 -15.66
N LYS A 44 -24.70 6.22 -16.16
CA LYS A 44 -24.94 7.41 -15.34
C LYS A 44 -26.16 7.26 -14.43
N GLY A 45 -27.21 6.58 -14.90
CA GLY A 45 -28.39 6.27 -14.11
C GLY A 45 -28.05 5.48 -12.85
N SER A 46 -27.34 4.36 -12.99
CA SER A 46 -26.92 3.51 -11.88
C SER A 46 -25.93 4.20 -10.94
N TRP A 47 -25.07 5.07 -11.46
CA TRP A 47 -24.12 5.86 -10.65
C TRP A 47 -24.81 6.85 -9.70
N VAL A 48 -25.86 7.50 -10.16
CA VAL A 48 -26.68 8.44 -9.36
C VAL A 48 -27.70 7.68 -8.50
N GLY A 49 -28.13 6.50 -8.97
CA GLY A 49 -29.06 5.59 -8.32
C GLY A 49 -28.51 4.89 -7.08
N ASP A 50 -29.27 3.92 -6.57
CA ASP A 50 -29.00 3.28 -5.29
C ASP A 50 -27.78 2.36 -5.33
N LEU A 51 -27.53 1.68 -6.46
CA LEU A 51 -26.31 0.91 -6.69
C LEU A 51 -25.06 1.80 -6.50
N GLY A 52 -25.01 2.93 -7.20
CA GLY A 52 -23.90 3.86 -7.12
C GLY A 52 -23.70 4.45 -5.72
N LYS A 53 -24.78 4.77 -4.98
CA LYS A 53 -24.68 5.25 -3.59
C LYS A 53 -24.05 4.20 -2.67
N LYS A 54 -24.46 2.93 -2.77
CA LYS A 54 -23.91 1.82 -1.96
C LYS A 54 -22.42 1.61 -2.24
N ILE A 55 -22.06 1.55 -3.53
CA ILE A 55 -20.66 1.38 -3.94
C ILE A 55 -19.80 2.55 -3.46
N LYS A 56 -20.25 3.78 -3.68
CA LYS A 56 -19.54 4.98 -3.19
C LYS A 56 -19.27 4.89 -1.70
N LYS A 57 -20.29 4.54 -0.90
CA LYS A 57 -20.13 4.41 0.56
C LYS A 57 -18.98 3.48 0.95
N VAL A 58 -18.84 2.34 0.28
CA VAL A 58 -17.77 1.35 0.54
C VAL A 58 -16.42 1.84 0.00
N LEU A 59 -16.38 2.38 -1.22
CA LEU A 59 -15.12 2.76 -1.86
C LEU A 59 -14.54 4.07 -1.34
N THR A 60 -15.35 4.91 -0.69
CA THR A 60 -14.91 6.16 -0.06
C THR A 60 -14.81 6.03 1.46
N GLU A 61 -14.73 4.80 2.00
CA GLU A 61 -14.44 4.61 3.42
C GLU A 61 -13.14 5.35 3.80
N PRO A 62 -13.12 6.06 4.95
CA PRO A 62 -11.94 6.79 5.38
C PRO A 62 -10.73 5.89 5.58
N TYR A 63 -9.54 6.44 5.31
CA TYR A 63 -8.29 5.83 5.70
C TYR A 63 -8.15 5.95 7.23
N GLU A 64 -8.27 4.82 7.93
CA GLU A 64 -8.21 4.77 9.39
C GLU A 64 -6.90 5.34 9.97
N GLY A 65 -7.02 6.02 11.11
CA GLY A 65 -5.88 6.55 11.87
C GLY A 65 -5.40 7.93 11.39
N LEU A 66 -6.20 8.64 10.58
CA LEU A 66 -5.96 10.04 10.24
C LEU A 66 -6.67 10.97 11.23
N PRO A 67 -6.15 12.19 11.46
CA PRO A 67 -6.81 13.20 12.29
C PRO A 67 -8.10 13.74 11.65
N PHE A 68 -8.22 13.67 10.32
CA PHE A 68 -9.41 14.03 9.56
C PHE A 68 -9.72 12.92 8.56
N ASP A 69 -11.01 12.68 8.34
CA ASP A 69 -11.47 11.66 7.38
C ASP A 69 -11.01 12.03 5.97
N GLU A 70 -10.17 11.16 5.39
CA GLU A 70 -9.77 11.23 3.99
C GLU A 70 -10.09 9.88 3.34
N PRO A 71 -10.74 9.85 2.15
CA PRO A 71 -11.12 8.60 1.51
C PRO A 71 -9.88 7.78 1.14
N LYS A 72 -9.97 6.47 1.31
CA LYS A 72 -8.86 5.56 0.99
C LYS A 72 -8.46 5.62 -0.49
N TYR A 73 -9.41 5.85 -1.39
CA TYR A 73 -9.17 5.99 -2.83
C TYR A 73 -9.74 7.29 -3.40
N ASP A 74 -9.07 7.81 -4.43
CA ASP A 74 -9.64 8.83 -5.30
C ASP A 74 -10.54 8.14 -6.31
N LEU A 75 -11.84 8.42 -6.20
CA LEU A 75 -12.87 7.73 -6.96
C LEU A 75 -13.24 8.50 -8.22
N TYR A 76 -13.14 7.84 -9.37
CA TYR A 76 -13.54 8.36 -10.67
C TYR A 76 -14.68 7.52 -11.24
N HIS A 77 -15.64 8.17 -11.90
CA HIS A 77 -16.72 7.50 -12.61
C HIS A 77 -16.56 7.70 -14.12
N LEU A 78 -16.77 6.62 -14.88
CA LEU A 78 -16.85 6.65 -16.33
C LEU A 78 -18.13 5.96 -16.80
N GLU A 79 -18.77 6.53 -17.81
CA GLU A 79 -19.87 5.85 -18.51
C GLU A 79 -19.34 4.70 -19.37
N SER A 80 -20.10 3.61 -19.44
CA SER A 80 -19.73 2.40 -20.18
C SER A 80 -19.44 2.69 -21.67
N SER A 81 -20.17 3.64 -22.26
CA SER A 81 -20.05 4.06 -23.66
C SER A 81 -18.69 4.66 -24.02
N ILE A 82 -18.02 5.32 -23.08
CA ILE A 82 -16.72 5.96 -23.27
C ILE A 82 -15.56 5.12 -22.71
N PHE A 83 -15.84 3.96 -22.09
CA PHE A 83 -14.84 3.07 -21.53
C PHE A 83 -14.13 2.25 -22.60
N THR A 84 -13.33 2.93 -23.43
CA THR A 84 -12.57 2.36 -24.55
C THR A 84 -11.15 2.93 -24.62
N GLY A 85 -10.25 2.25 -25.34
CA GLY A 85 -8.88 2.71 -25.55
C GLY A 85 -8.16 3.06 -24.25
N PHE A 86 -7.60 4.28 -24.17
CA PHE A 86 -6.82 4.78 -23.03
C PHE A 86 -7.60 4.84 -21.71
N ALA A 87 -8.94 4.94 -21.75
CA ALA A 87 -9.77 4.91 -20.54
C ALA A 87 -9.66 3.57 -19.78
N ARG A 88 -9.17 2.51 -20.44
CA ARG A 88 -8.94 1.19 -19.86
C ARG A 88 -7.55 1.02 -19.22
N SER A 89 -6.72 2.07 -19.21
CA SER A 89 -5.35 2.00 -18.70
C SER A 89 -5.22 2.29 -17.19
N SER A 90 -6.30 2.63 -16.48
CA SER A 90 -6.29 2.84 -15.03
C SER A 90 -5.87 1.59 -14.27
N ARG A 91 -5.15 1.75 -13.14
CA ARG A 91 -4.67 0.60 -12.33
C ARG A 91 -5.76 -0.21 -11.66
N ASN A 92 -6.81 0.42 -11.16
CA ASN A 92 -7.89 -0.27 -10.47
C ASN A 92 -9.21 0.14 -11.11
N ILE A 93 -9.94 -0.85 -11.62
CA ILE A 93 -11.17 -0.65 -12.37
C ILE A 93 -12.24 -1.58 -11.80
N ILE A 94 -13.44 -1.07 -11.57
CA ILE A 94 -14.62 -1.87 -11.26
C ILE A 94 -15.67 -1.57 -12.33
N VAL A 95 -16.00 -2.58 -13.13
CA VAL A 95 -16.96 -2.50 -14.23
C VAL A 95 -18.27 -3.17 -13.81
N PHE A 96 -19.38 -2.45 -13.95
CA PHE A 96 -20.72 -2.97 -13.73
C PHE A 96 -21.44 -3.09 -15.08
N ASN A 97 -21.87 -4.30 -15.40
CA ASN A 97 -22.56 -4.62 -16.65
C ASN A 97 -23.96 -5.14 -16.34
N LYS A 98 -24.97 -4.52 -16.96
CA LYS A 98 -26.32 -5.04 -16.96
C LYS A 98 -26.48 -6.08 -18.07
N ASP A 99 -26.51 -7.36 -17.72
CA ASP A 99 -26.63 -8.47 -18.66
C ASP A 99 -27.29 -9.68 -17.99
N THR A 100 -28.02 -10.48 -18.77
CA THR A 100 -28.62 -11.76 -18.30
C THR A 100 -27.68 -12.94 -18.51
N THR A 101 -26.64 -12.77 -19.33
CA THR A 101 -25.58 -13.74 -19.57
C THR A 101 -24.34 -13.42 -18.73
N ASP A 102 -23.51 -14.43 -18.43
CA ASP A 102 -22.24 -14.25 -17.71
C ASP A 102 -22.35 -13.54 -16.33
N GLN A 103 -23.48 -13.72 -15.63
CA GLN A 103 -23.70 -13.14 -14.31
C GLN A 103 -22.63 -13.56 -13.29
N GLY A 104 -22.35 -12.66 -12.35
CA GLY A 104 -21.46 -12.89 -11.23
C GLY A 104 -20.34 -11.87 -11.09
N PHE A 105 -19.32 -12.28 -10.33
CA PHE A 105 -18.17 -11.47 -9.97
C PHE A 105 -16.88 -12.12 -10.48
N ARG A 106 -16.03 -11.33 -11.14
CA ARG A 106 -14.71 -11.78 -11.63
C ARG A 106 -13.65 -10.72 -11.34
N ILE A 107 -12.50 -11.13 -10.77
CA ILE A 107 -11.30 -10.28 -10.70
C ILE A 107 -10.31 -10.78 -11.75
N ILE A 108 -9.86 -9.86 -12.60
CA ILE A 108 -8.89 -10.13 -13.66
C ILE A 108 -7.68 -9.22 -13.45
N LYS A 109 -6.49 -9.82 -13.42
CA LYS A 109 -5.24 -9.08 -13.35
C LYS A 109 -4.74 -8.75 -14.74
N ASN A 110 -4.24 -7.53 -14.93
CA ASN A 110 -3.56 -7.08 -16.14
C ASN A 110 -4.37 -7.24 -17.43
N LEU A 111 -5.67 -6.95 -17.37
CA LEU A 111 -6.59 -7.16 -18.50
C LEU A 111 -6.27 -6.23 -19.68
N TRP A 112 -6.01 -4.95 -19.42
CA TRP A 112 -5.70 -3.95 -20.44
C TRP A 112 -4.42 -3.16 -20.16
N ALA A 113 -3.93 -3.12 -18.91
CA ALA A 113 -2.68 -2.45 -18.54
C ALA A 113 -1.92 -3.19 -17.42
N ARG A 114 -0.67 -2.80 -17.12
CA ARG A 114 0.16 -3.40 -16.07
C ARG A 114 0.81 -2.36 -15.13
N PRO A 115 0.80 -2.57 -13.81
CA PRO A 115 -0.02 -3.54 -13.07
C PRO A 115 -1.50 -3.09 -13.06
N GLN A 116 -2.46 -4.02 -13.14
CA GLN A 116 -3.89 -3.66 -13.10
C GLN A 116 -4.74 -4.72 -12.41
N ILE A 117 -5.73 -4.26 -11.62
CA ILE A 117 -6.84 -5.05 -11.10
C ILE A 117 -8.13 -4.55 -11.75
N THR A 118 -8.83 -5.44 -12.44
CA THR A 118 -10.18 -5.18 -12.97
C THR A 118 -11.17 -6.12 -12.31
N ALA A 119 -12.15 -5.58 -11.61
CA ALA A 119 -13.34 -6.32 -11.22
C ALA A 119 -14.43 -6.13 -12.26
N ILE A 120 -15.06 -7.22 -12.70
CA ILE A 120 -16.23 -7.21 -13.56
C ILE A 120 -17.38 -7.80 -12.76
N ILE A 121 -18.47 -7.03 -12.65
CA ILE A 121 -19.67 -7.37 -11.91
C ILE A 121 -20.83 -7.31 -12.89
N THR A 122 -21.37 -8.48 -13.21
CA THR A 122 -22.46 -8.61 -14.18
C THR A 122 -23.72 -9.09 -13.48
N GLY A 123 -24.83 -8.39 -13.68
CA GLY A 123 -26.13 -8.79 -13.13
C GLY A 123 -27.28 -8.34 -14.02
N GLU A 124 -28.41 -9.04 -13.96
CA GLU A 124 -29.61 -8.67 -14.74
C GLU A 124 -30.21 -7.33 -14.33
N ASP A 125 -29.99 -6.92 -13.07
CA ASP A 125 -30.40 -5.65 -12.52
C ASP A 125 -29.43 -5.10 -11.46
N GLU A 126 -29.76 -3.91 -10.94
CA GLU A 126 -28.96 -3.22 -9.93
C GLU A 126 -28.93 -3.94 -8.57
N ALA A 127 -29.98 -4.69 -8.22
CA ALA A 127 -30.03 -5.42 -6.96
C ALA A 127 -29.08 -6.61 -7.01
N VAL A 128 -29.07 -7.36 -8.11
CA VAL A 128 -28.15 -8.49 -8.35
C VAL A 128 -26.70 -7.99 -8.40
N MET A 129 -26.43 -6.89 -9.12
CA MET A 129 -25.09 -6.27 -9.13
C MET A 129 -24.64 -5.82 -7.73
N SER A 130 -25.53 -5.21 -6.95
CA SER A 130 -25.24 -4.82 -5.58
C SER A 130 -24.92 -6.03 -4.70
N PHE A 131 -25.64 -7.13 -4.87
CA PHE A 131 -25.39 -8.37 -4.13
C PHE A 131 -23.99 -8.92 -4.44
N TYR A 132 -23.63 -9.07 -5.72
CA TYR A 132 -22.30 -9.57 -6.09
C TYR A 132 -21.16 -8.67 -5.62
N PHE A 133 -21.35 -7.36 -5.62
CA PHE A 133 -20.38 -6.43 -5.05
C PHE A 133 -20.20 -6.64 -3.55
N GLU A 134 -21.29 -6.67 -2.78
CA GLU A 134 -21.24 -6.79 -1.31
C GLU A 134 -20.62 -8.11 -0.86
N GLU A 135 -20.99 -9.23 -1.50
CA GLU A 135 -20.44 -10.55 -1.16
C GLU A 135 -18.93 -10.67 -1.43
N ASN A 136 -18.39 -9.86 -2.35
CA ASN A 136 -17.00 -9.96 -2.80
C ASN A 136 -16.14 -8.74 -2.45
N LYS A 137 -16.69 -7.72 -1.79
CA LYS A 137 -16.00 -6.45 -1.53
C LYS A 137 -14.68 -6.64 -0.81
N ASP A 138 -14.64 -7.51 0.19
CA ASP A 138 -13.43 -7.75 0.99
C ASP A 138 -12.27 -8.30 0.14
N LEU A 139 -12.57 -9.25 -0.76
CA LEU A 139 -11.58 -9.79 -1.69
C LEU A 139 -11.14 -8.72 -2.69
N LEU A 140 -12.08 -7.93 -3.20
CA LEU A 140 -11.81 -6.84 -4.12
C LEU A 140 -10.90 -5.78 -3.51
N MET A 141 -11.25 -5.27 -2.33
CA MET A 141 -10.49 -4.22 -1.65
C MET A 141 -9.07 -4.69 -1.32
N ARG A 142 -8.92 -5.93 -0.81
CA ARG A 142 -7.58 -6.51 -0.57
C ARG A 142 -6.75 -6.65 -1.85
N SER A 143 -7.39 -7.00 -2.97
CA SER A 143 -6.70 -7.15 -4.26
C SER A 143 -6.22 -5.80 -4.78
N ILE A 144 -7.05 -4.75 -4.66
CA ILE A 144 -6.71 -3.38 -5.03
C ILE A 144 -5.60 -2.84 -4.13
N ASP A 145 -5.70 -3.02 -2.81
CA ASP A 145 -4.69 -2.59 -1.84
C ASP A 145 -3.32 -3.18 -2.14
N GLU A 146 -3.27 -4.49 -2.39
CA GLU A 146 -2.02 -5.16 -2.68
C GLU A 146 -1.43 -4.70 -4.01
N ASN A 147 -2.27 -4.42 -5.01
CA ASN A 147 -1.83 -3.87 -6.29
C ASN A 147 -1.20 -2.47 -6.13
N GLU A 148 -1.84 -1.59 -5.37
CA GLU A 148 -1.30 -0.25 -5.07
C GLU A 148 -0.04 -0.33 -4.20
N ARG A 149 0.03 -1.25 -3.24
CA ARG A 149 1.21 -1.46 -2.39
C ARG A 149 2.41 -1.92 -3.21
N ILE A 150 2.23 -2.91 -4.09
CA ILE A 150 3.28 -3.41 -4.98
C ILE A 150 3.75 -2.29 -5.92
N GLU A 151 2.83 -1.54 -6.52
CA GLU A 151 3.20 -0.42 -7.40
C GLU A 151 3.94 0.68 -6.64
N LYS A 152 3.53 0.98 -5.40
CA LYS A 152 4.23 1.95 -4.54
C LYS A 152 5.65 1.49 -4.24
N ILE A 153 5.85 0.21 -3.90
CA ILE A 153 7.18 -0.38 -3.71
C ILE A 153 8.00 -0.23 -5.00
N ARG A 154 7.45 -0.63 -6.14
CA ARG A 154 8.13 -0.52 -7.44
C ARG A 154 8.60 0.91 -7.72
N ARG A 155 7.73 1.92 -7.51
CA ARG A 155 8.08 3.33 -7.71
C ARG A 155 9.18 3.81 -6.75
N MET A 156 9.13 3.40 -5.48
CA MET A 156 10.19 3.71 -4.51
C MET A 156 11.51 3.02 -4.85
N SER A 157 11.47 1.85 -5.49
CA SER A 157 12.65 1.10 -5.92
C SER A 157 13.32 1.65 -7.19
N ILE A 158 12.77 2.69 -7.83
CA ILE A 158 13.42 3.35 -8.99
C ILE A 158 14.74 4.00 -8.56
N SER A 159 14.71 4.73 -7.45
CA SER A 159 15.88 5.35 -6.83
C SER A 159 15.94 4.93 -5.35
N PRO A 160 16.40 3.70 -5.06
CA PRO A 160 16.38 3.18 -3.70
C PRO A 160 17.45 3.83 -2.84
N ASN A 161 17.12 4.07 -1.58
CA ASN A 161 18.09 4.46 -0.58
C ASN A 161 19.15 3.36 -0.36
N LYS A 162 20.37 3.76 0.02
CA LYS A 162 21.50 2.87 0.33
C LYS A 162 21.82 2.81 1.82
N ASP A 163 20.82 3.08 2.67
CA ASP A 163 20.88 3.06 4.13
C ASP A 163 21.65 1.85 4.65
N LYS A 164 22.56 2.13 5.58
CA LYS A 164 23.34 1.13 6.29
C LYS A 164 22.95 1.07 7.75
N GLU A 165 22.39 2.14 8.28
CA GLU A 165 22.12 2.38 9.68
C GLU A 165 21.09 1.37 10.22
N LEU A 166 20.01 1.09 9.49
CA LEU A 166 19.05 0.04 9.90
C LEU A 166 19.68 -1.35 9.90
N LYS A 167 20.58 -1.62 8.95
CA LYS A 167 21.30 -2.90 8.89
C LYS A 167 22.29 -3.02 10.04
N GLU A 168 23.13 -2.01 10.26
CA GLU A 168 24.22 -2.03 11.23
C GLU A 168 23.71 -1.94 12.68
N ARG A 169 22.67 -1.14 12.94
CA ARG A 169 22.10 -0.99 14.29
C ARG A 169 21.08 -2.07 14.63
N LEU A 170 20.22 -2.41 13.67
CA LEU A 170 19.03 -3.22 13.93
C LEU A 170 19.01 -4.53 13.16
N GLY A 171 19.95 -4.83 12.27
CA GLY A 171 19.96 -6.09 11.51
C GLY A 171 18.77 -6.25 10.56
N ILE A 172 18.15 -5.14 10.15
CA ILE A 172 17.00 -5.13 9.23
C ILE A 172 17.26 -4.26 8.01
N ALA A 173 16.46 -4.46 6.98
CA ALA A 173 16.41 -3.61 5.80
C ALA A 173 14.97 -3.22 5.48
N LEU A 174 14.77 -1.99 5.06
CA LEU A 174 13.53 -1.46 4.49
C LEU A 174 13.77 -1.06 3.03
N THR A 175 12.71 -1.03 2.22
CA THR A 175 12.73 -0.50 0.85
C THR A 175 12.05 0.86 0.83
N PHE A 176 12.84 1.91 0.63
CA PHE A 176 12.40 3.30 0.61
C PHE A 176 13.27 4.12 -0.35
N PRO A 177 12.77 5.26 -0.86
CA PRO A 177 13.50 6.04 -1.85
C PRO A 177 14.67 6.82 -1.22
N ASP A 178 15.63 7.18 -2.05
CA ASP A 178 16.81 7.99 -1.70
C ASP A 178 16.50 9.37 -1.10
N ALA A 179 15.29 9.88 -1.30
CA ALA A 179 14.80 11.13 -0.70
C ALA A 179 14.64 11.11 0.84
N TYR A 180 14.82 9.96 1.50
CA TYR A 180 14.85 9.84 2.95
C TYR A 180 16.30 9.92 3.46
N GLU A 181 16.53 10.62 4.56
CA GLU A 181 17.85 10.80 5.17
C GLU A 181 17.83 10.44 6.65
N THR A 182 18.92 9.87 7.16
CA THR A 182 19.05 9.57 8.59
C THR A 182 19.31 10.85 9.37
N VAL A 183 18.40 11.17 10.30
CA VAL A 183 18.47 12.35 11.18
C VAL A 183 19.25 12.02 12.45
N LYS A 184 19.04 10.82 13.00
CA LYS A 184 19.64 10.39 14.27
C LYS A 184 19.75 8.88 14.32
N ASP A 185 20.91 8.38 14.66
CA ASP A 185 21.11 6.99 15.02
C ASP A 185 21.83 6.85 16.37
N THR A 186 21.51 5.79 17.08
CA THR A 186 22.19 5.35 18.30
C THR A 186 22.32 3.83 18.24
N THR A 187 22.81 3.20 19.31
CA THR A 187 22.94 1.73 19.37
C THR A 187 21.62 1.00 19.11
N ASN A 188 20.48 1.50 19.63
CA ASN A 188 19.19 0.78 19.61
C ASN A 188 18.05 1.62 19.00
N PHE A 189 18.36 2.71 18.31
CA PHE A 189 17.37 3.62 17.72
C PHE A 189 17.90 4.23 16.44
N VAL A 190 17.06 4.29 15.42
CA VAL A 190 17.32 4.96 14.13
C VAL A 190 16.11 5.83 13.79
N TRP A 191 16.34 7.06 13.38
CA TRP A 191 15.34 7.99 12.87
C TRP A 191 15.74 8.48 11.48
N ILE A 192 14.85 8.26 10.53
CA ILE A 192 14.95 8.60 9.12
C ILE A 192 13.83 9.59 8.79
N GLU A 193 14.12 10.61 8.00
CA GLU A 193 13.17 11.65 7.63
C GLU A 193 13.20 11.93 6.12
N LYS A 194 12.04 12.25 5.53
CA LYS A 194 11.91 12.80 4.19
C LYS A 194 11.14 14.10 4.24
N GLN A 195 11.72 15.16 3.69
CA GLN A 195 11.04 16.44 3.53
C GLN A 195 9.91 16.34 2.50
N VAL A 196 8.79 16.99 2.80
CA VAL A 196 7.64 17.13 1.89
C VAL A 196 7.16 18.59 1.88
N VAL A 197 6.17 18.91 1.04
CA VAL A 197 5.62 20.25 0.98
C VAL A 197 5.09 20.64 2.36
N LYS A 198 5.69 21.67 2.96
CA LYS A 198 5.31 22.21 4.29
C LYS A 198 5.26 21.15 5.40
N GLY A 199 6.18 20.18 5.36
CA GLY A 199 6.16 19.09 6.33
C GLY A 199 7.28 18.08 6.14
N HIS A 200 7.20 16.99 6.90
CA HIS A 200 8.14 15.89 6.82
C HIS A 200 7.45 14.55 7.15
N LEU A 201 7.98 13.48 6.55
CA LEU A 201 7.63 12.10 6.83
C LEU A 201 8.77 11.48 7.62
N ASN A 202 8.45 10.72 8.65
CA ASN A 202 9.43 10.19 9.58
C ASN A 202 9.25 8.70 9.71
N ILE A 203 10.36 7.98 9.81
CA ILE A 203 10.41 6.58 10.19
C ILE A 203 11.37 6.48 11.38
N ILE A 204 10.90 5.92 12.48
CA ILE A 204 11.74 5.53 13.61
C ILE A 204 11.75 4.01 13.74
N ALA A 205 12.88 3.45 14.12
CA ALA A 205 13.03 2.04 14.37
C ALA A 205 13.86 1.81 15.63
N TYR A 206 13.40 0.89 16.48
CA TYR A 206 14.07 0.54 17.75
C TYR A 206 13.70 -0.87 18.20
N THR A 207 14.35 -1.36 19.26
CA THR A 207 14.11 -2.71 19.79
C THR A 207 13.54 -2.68 21.21
N LEU A 208 12.71 -3.65 21.51
CA LEU A 208 12.21 -3.94 22.86
C LEU A 208 12.58 -5.38 23.27
N PRO A 209 12.66 -5.67 24.58
CA PRO A 209 12.76 -7.04 25.08
C PRO A 209 11.62 -7.92 24.53
N LEU A 210 11.90 -9.20 24.24
CA LEU A 210 10.89 -10.11 23.72
C LEU A 210 9.72 -10.34 24.69
N ASP A 211 10.02 -10.34 25.98
CA ASP A 211 9.13 -10.58 27.12
C ASP A 211 8.43 -9.30 27.61
N ILE A 212 8.56 -8.17 26.90
CA ILE A 212 7.88 -6.93 27.23
C ILE A 212 6.37 -7.15 27.38
N ASP A 213 5.80 -6.63 28.48
CA ASP A 213 4.38 -6.80 28.78
C ASP A 213 3.50 -6.01 27.80
N LEU A 214 2.74 -6.78 27.01
CA LEU A 214 1.74 -6.32 26.05
C LEU A 214 0.38 -6.98 26.30
N LYS A 215 0.06 -7.38 27.54
CA LYS A 215 -1.24 -8.00 27.88
C LYS A 215 -2.42 -7.06 27.65
N LYS A 216 -2.23 -5.76 27.92
CA LYS A 216 -3.21 -4.68 27.67
C LYS A 216 -2.64 -3.70 26.66
N ILE A 217 -2.78 -4.00 25.37
CA ILE A 217 -2.08 -3.27 24.31
C ILE A 217 -2.49 -1.79 24.26
N GLU A 218 -3.76 -1.50 24.51
CA GLU A 218 -4.35 -0.17 24.59
C GLU A 218 -3.74 0.73 25.69
N GLU A 219 -3.22 0.15 26.77
CA GLU A 219 -2.52 0.91 27.81
C GLU A 219 -0.99 0.91 27.60
N ARG A 220 -0.44 -0.20 27.09
CA ARG A 220 1.02 -0.43 27.04
C ARG A 220 1.68 0.21 25.82
N ILE A 221 1.04 0.14 24.64
CA ILE A 221 1.62 0.67 23.40
C ILE A 221 1.77 2.19 23.48
N PRO A 222 0.75 2.99 23.87
CA PRO A 222 0.92 4.42 24.05
C PRO A 222 2.03 4.78 25.04
N LYS A 223 2.08 4.12 26.20
CA LYS A 223 3.15 4.35 27.21
C LYS A 223 4.56 4.08 26.67
N ILE A 224 4.74 3.03 25.89
CA ILE A 224 6.03 2.72 25.26
C ILE A 224 6.38 3.81 24.24
N ARG A 225 5.43 4.20 23.39
CA ARG A 225 5.63 5.23 22.37
C ARG A 225 5.99 6.58 22.99
N ASP A 226 5.24 7.01 24.01
CA ASP A 226 5.45 8.29 24.68
C ASP A 226 6.83 8.34 25.37
N SER A 227 7.28 7.22 25.95
CA SER A 227 8.63 7.11 26.51
C SER A 227 9.73 7.22 25.45
N ILE A 228 9.52 6.68 24.25
CA ILE A 228 10.46 6.83 23.13
C ILE A 228 10.44 8.26 22.60
N GLY A 229 9.26 8.88 22.50
CA GLY A 229 9.09 10.27 22.10
C GLY A 229 9.82 11.24 23.03
N GLU A 230 9.68 11.07 24.35
CA GLU A 230 10.37 11.89 25.35
C GLU A 230 11.89 11.86 25.21
N ILE A 231 12.47 10.69 24.93
CA ILE A 231 13.92 10.52 24.86
C ILE A 231 14.48 10.96 23.48
N PHE A 232 13.77 10.65 22.40
CA PHE A 232 14.33 10.70 21.05
C PHE A 232 13.68 11.74 20.13
N ILE A 233 12.47 12.21 20.42
CA ILE A 233 11.66 13.07 19.54
C ILE A 233 11.20 14.33 20.31
N PRO A 234 12.14 15.24 20.62
CA PRO A 234 11.80 16.48 21.31
C PRO A 234 10.93 17.37 20.43
N GLY A 235 10.04 18.13 21.06
CA GLY A 235 9.29 19.19 20.41
C GLY A 235 10.10 20.48 20.28
N ARG A 236 9.47 21.53 19.76
CA ARG A 236 10.17 22.80 19.45
C ARG A 236 10.52 23.61 20.68
N VAL A 237 9.79 23.43 21.78
CA VAL A 237 10.01 24.16 23.04
C VAL A 237 10.64 23.25 24.10
N PRO A 238 11.50 23.78 25.00
CA PRO A 238 12.09 22.98 26.07
C PRO A 238 11.02 22.25 26.90
N GLY A 239 11.23 20.94 27.13
CA GLY A 239 10.28 20.11 27.87
C GLY A 239 9.02 19.68 27.09
N SER A 240 8.97 19.95 25.78
CA SER A 240 7.97 19.36 24.88
C SER A 240 8.55 18.16 24.15
N TYR A 241 7.71 17.16 23.89
CA TYR A 241 8.08 15.93 23.19
C TYR A 241 6.84 15.26 22.59
N MET A 242 7.07 14.40 21.60
CA MET A 242 6.00 13.65 20.95
C MET A 242 5.34 12.64 21.90
N ILE A 243 4.02 12.63 21.93
CA ILE A 243 3.18 11.65 22.62
C ILE A 243 2.07 11.15 21.71
N THR A 244 1.44 10.04 22.08
CA THR A 244 0.19 9.58 21.50
C THR A 244 -0.92 10.55 21.87
N GLU A 245 -1.77 10.93 20.91
CA GLU A 245 -2.86 11.87 21.14
C GLU A 245 -3.81 11.32 22.22
N ARG A 246 -4.12 12.16 23.22
CA ARG A 246 -4.92 11.74 24.37
C ARG A 246 -6.42 11.76 24.11
N ALA A 247 -6.87 12.54 23.13
CA ALA A 247 -8.29 12.73 22.83
C ALA A 247 -8.92 11.53 22.12
N TYR A 248 -8.14 10.74 21.38
CA TYR A 248 -8.63 9.64 20.56
C TYR A 248 -7.85 8.35 20.82
N LEU A 249 -8.58 7.23 20.87
CA LEU A 249 -7.96 5.92 21.04
C LEU A 249 -7.40 5.40 19.70
N PRO A 250 -6.18 4.85 19.68
CA PRO A 250 -5.65 4.20 18.49
C PRO A 250 -6.42 2.95 18.08
N TYR A 251 -6.28 2.56 16.83
CA TYR A 251 -6.75 1.30 16.28
C TYR A 251 -5.66 0.23 16.41
N TYR A 252 -6.04 -1.01 16.74
CA TYR A 252 -5.11 -2.11 16.98
C TYR A 252 -5.49 -3.34 16.15
N TYR A 253 -4.51 -3.92 15.46
CA TYR A 253 -4.69 -5.11 14.63
C TYR A 253 -3.57 -6.12 14.85
N LYS A 254 -3.92 -7.40 14.88
CA LYS A 254 -2.94 -8.47 14.71
C LYS A 254 -2.68 -8.63 13.21
N THR A 255 -1.41 -8.68 12.83
CA THR A 255 -1.01 -8.78 11.43
C THR A 255 0.31 -9.53 11.29
N LYS A 256 0.85 -9.57 10.07
CA LYS A 256 2.19 -10.08 9.80
C LYS A 256 2.98 -9.10 8.94
N VAL A 257 4.25 -8.94 9.26
CA VAL A 257 5.22 -8.26 8.40
C VAL A 257 6.22 -9.30 7.93
N ASN A 258 6.24 -9.56 6.61
CA ASN A 258 7.11 -10.56 6.01
C ASN A 258 7.05 -11.94 6.71
N ARG A 259 5.83 -12.40 7.00
CA ARG A 259 5.47 -13.64 7.72
C ARG A 259 5.75 -13.65 9.23
N LEU A 260 6.39 -12.62 9.78
CA LEU A 260 6.59 -12.46 11.21
C LEU A 260 5.33 -11.89 11.85
N ASP A 261 4.91 -12.46 12.98
CA ASP A 261 3.75 -11.96 13.73
C ASP A 261 4.03 -10.55 14.25
N ALA A 262 3.05 -9.66 14.05
CA ALA A 262 3.17 -8.27 14.43
C ALA A 262 1.85 -7.71 14.99
N ILE A 263 1.97 -6.66 15.79
CA ILE A 263 0.86 -5.80 16.18
C ILE A 263 0.98 -4.52 15.38
N LEU A 264 -0.08 -4.16 14.66
CA LEU A 264 -0.23 -2.89 13.95
C LEU A 264 -1.08 -1.95 14.81
N THR A 265 -0.57 -0.76 15.07
CA THR A 265 -1.30 0.34 15.69
C THR A 265 -1.37 1.53 14.75
N LYS A 266 -2.56 2.06 14.53
CA LYS A 266 -2.77 3.33 13.78
C LYS A 266 -3.39 4.35 14.71
N GLY A 267 -2.94 5.58 14.66
CA GLY A 267 -3.51 6.64 15.49
C GLY A 267 -2.87 7.98 15.18
N THR A 268 -3.05 8.91 16.10
CA THR A 268 -2.51 10.26 16.00
C THR A 268 -1.55 10.54 17.14
N TRP A 269 -0.56 11.38 16.86
CA TRP A 269 0.40 11.89 17.82
C TRP A 269 0.18 13.39 17.97
N GLU A 270 0.51 13.90 19.14
CA GLU A 270 0.60 15.32 19.45
C GLU A 270 1.93 15.59 20.14
N VAL A 271 2.38 16.84 20.19
CA VAL A 271 3.51 17.24 21.02
C VAL A 271 2.96 17.78 22.32
N GLN A 272 3.36 17.18 23.43
CA GLN A 272 2.99 17.67 24.74
C GLN A 272 3.50 19.11 24.90
N ASN A 273 2.61 20.03 25.31
CA ASN A 273 2.90 21.46 25.46
C ASN A 273 3.15 22.21 24.13
N ASP A 274 2.68 21.69 22.98
CA ASP A 274 2.70 22.36 21.68
C ASP A 274 1.44 21.98 20.87
N PHE A 275 1.22 22.60 19.70
CA PHE A 275 0.08 22.35 18.82
C PHE A 275 0.44 21.47 17.61
N MET A 276 1.65 20.92 17.58
CA MET A 276 2.06 20.00 16.53
C MET A 276 1.38 18.65 16.72
N ALA A 277 0.73 18.16 15.67
CA ALA A 277 0.07 16.87 15.65
C ALA A 277 0.08 16.24 14.26
N GLY A 278 -0.17 14.95 14.20
CA GLY A 278 -0.27 14.22 12.94
C GLY A 278 -0.60 12.74 13.13
N PRO A 279 -0.80 12.01 12.03
CA PRO A 279 -1.05 10.57 12.08
C PRO A 279 0.25 9.77 12.17
N TYR A 280 0.15 8.58 12.74
CA TYR A 280 1.19 7.57 12.77
C TYR A 280 0.65 6.17 12.44
N VAL A 281 1.57 5.33 12.01
CA VAL A 281 1.42 3.88 11.93
C VAL A 281 2.60 3.23 12.64
N ASN A 282 2.33 2.23 13.49
CA ASN A 282 3.33 1.56 14.31
C ASN A 282 3.20 0.05 14.16
N TYR A 283 4.32 -0.62 14.00
CA TYR A 283 4.43 -2.06 13.95
C TYR A 283 5.35 -2.55 15.05
N ILE A 284 4.84 -3.40 15.94
CA ILE A 284 5.64 -4.18 16.89
C ILE A 284 5.76 -5.60 16.34
N ILE A 285 6.94 -5.94 15.83
CA ILE A 285 7.22 -7.16 15.06
C ILE A 285 8.02 -8.13 15.95
N ASN A 286 7.59 -9.39 16.01
CA ASN A 286 8.30 -10.41 16.79
C ASN A 286 9.54 -10.91 16.03
N ASP A 287 10.71 -10.64 16.57
CA ASP A 287 12.00 -11.17 16.10
C ASP A 287 12.43 -12.30 17.05
N THR A 288 11.94 -13.51 16.76
CA THR A 288 12.25 -14.70 17.56
C THR A 288 13.68 -15.19 17.39
N ILE A 289 14.35 -14.82 16.29
CA ILE A 289 15.74 -15.19 16.00
C ILE A 289 16.69 -14.47 16.96
N ASN A 290 16.54 -13.15 17.08
CA ASN A 290 17.38 -12.33 17.96
C ASN A 290 16.76 -12.10 19.34
N LYS A 291 15.70 -12.85 19.68
CA LYS A 291 15.01 -12.79 20.98
C LYS A 291 14.63 -11.36 21.41
N ARG A 292 14.02 -10.61 20.49
CA ARG A 292 13.58 -9.23 20.73
C ARG A 292 12.29 -8.93 19.98
N LYS A 293 11.71 -7.76 20.22
CA LYS A 293 10.73 -7.16 19.31
C LYS A 293 11.37 -6.00 18.59
N ILE A 294 11.08 -5.87 17.31
CA ILE A 294 11.46 -4.73 16.49
C ILE A 294 10.24 -3.84 16.37
N VAL A 295 10.39 -2.58 16.77
CA VAL A 295 9.36 -1.58 16.58
C VAL A 295 9.76 -0.69 15.43
N ILE A 296 8.87 -0.53 14.46
CA ILE A 296 9.04 0.41 13.35
C ILE A 296 7.78 1.25 13.29
N GLU A 297 7.98 2.56 13.30
CA GLU A 297 6.90 3.52 13.28
C GLU A 297 7.14 4.54 12.19
N GLY A 298 6.07 4.85 11.45
CA GLY A 298 6.04 5.91 10.47
C GLY A 298 5.04 6.98 10.90
N PHE A 299 5.44 8.24 10.91
CA PHE A 299 4.54 9.34 11.24
C PHE A 299 4.77 10.55 10.33
N SER A 300 3.72 11.33 10.11
CA SER A 300 3.78 12.52 9.25
C SER A 300 3.44 13.79 10.02
N PHE A 301 4.20 14.86 9.76
CA PHE A 301 3.84 16.22 10.12
C PHE A 301 3.68 17.02 8.83
N ALA A 302 2.44 17.31 8.44
CA ALA A 302 2.12 18.10 7.26
C ALA A 302 0.77 18.80 7.48
N PRO A 303 0.73 19.90 8.24
CA PRO A 303 -0.53 20.49 8.75
C PRO A 303 -1.46 20.94 7.62
N SER A 304 -0.92 21.41 6.50
CA SER A 304 -1.71 21.96 5.38
C SER A 304 -1.99 20.97 4.24
N GLU A 305 -1.58 19.70 4.35
CA GLU A 305 -1.67 18.72 3.27
C GLU A 305 -2.55 17.53 3.66
N SER A 306 -3.13 16.85 2.66
CA SER A 306 -3.77 15.55 2.82
C SER A 306 -2.73 14.48 3.15
N LYS A 307 -3.05 13.63 4.13
CA LYS A 307 -2.09 12.71 4.77
C LYS A 307 -2.28 11.27 4.34
N ARG A 308 -3.41 10.90 3.71
CA ARG A 308 -3.70 9.52 3.26
C ARG A 308 -2.58 8.93 2.41
N ASN A 309 -2.06 9.68 1.43
CA ASN A 309 -0.97 9.18 0.57
C ASN A 309 0.38 9.10 1.28
N TYR A 310 0.63 9.98 2.25
CA TYR A 310 1.83 9.94 3.09
C TYR A 310 1.81 8.75 4.04
N MET A 311 0.69 8.52 4.71
CA MET A 311 0.51 7.35 5.59
C MET A 311 0.53 6.05 4.80
N PHE A 312 -0.03 6.03 3.59
CA PHE A 312 0.10 4.89 2.69
C PHE A 312 1.57 4.60 2.31
N GLU A 313 2.37 5.63 2.02
CA GLU A 313 3.81 5.49 1.76
C GLU A 313 4.54 4.92 2.97
N LEU A 314 4.38 5.54 4.15
CA LEU A 314 5.02 5.11 5.39
C LEU A 314 4.66 3.67 5.74
N ASN A 315 3.37 3.33 5.70
CA ASN A 315 2.89 1.97 5.92
C ASN A 315 3.50 0.99 4.92
N THR A 316 3.55 1.35 3.64
CA THR A 316 4.15 0.52 2.60
C THR A 316 5.62 0.26 2.88
N ILE A 317 6.41 1.28 3.22
CA ILE A 317 7.84 1.14 3.55
C ILE A 317 8.01 0.14 4.69
N ILE A 318 7.28 0.29 5.79
CA ILE A 318 7.42 -0.60 6.96
C ILE A 318 7.10 -2.06 6.60
N THR A 319 6.09 -2.30 5.75
CA THR A 319 5.73 -3.66 5.33
C THR A 319 6.80 -4.36 4.49
N THR A 320 7.79 -3.62 3.96
CA THR A 320 8.92 -4.20 3.21
C THR A 320 10.02 -4.75 4.11
N MET A 321 9.89 -4.59 5.43
CA MET A 321 10.88 -5.02 6.40
C MET A 321 11.28 -6.48 6.19
N LYS A 322 12.59 -6.69 6.15
CA LYS A 322 13.23 -8.00 6.17
C LYS A 322 14.48 -7.95 7.04
N PHE A 323 14.93 -9.11 7.51
CA PHE A 323 16.27 -9.20 8.09
C PHE A 323 17.32 -8.91 7.03
N ALA A 324 18.33 -8.14 7.41
CA ALA A 324 19.49 -7.87 6.59
C ALA A 324 20.51 -8.99 6.82
N ASN A 325 20.68 -9.85 5.81
CA ASN A 325 21.76 -10.84 5.81
C ASN A 325 23.13 -10.18 5.75
#